data_AF-A0A0X8I8E1-F1
#
_entry.id   AF-A0A0X8I8E1-F1
#
_cell.length_a   1.000
_cell.length_b   1.000
_cell.length_c   1.000
_cell.angle_alpha   90.00
_cell.angle_beta   90.00
_cell.angle_gamma   90.00
#
_symmetry.space_group_name_H-M   'P 1'
#
loop_
_entity.id
_entity.type
_entity.pdbx_description
1 polymer ?
#
loop_
_entity_poly.entity_id
_entity_poly.type
_entity_poly.pdbx_seq_one_letter_code
_entity_poly.pdbx_strand_id
1 'polypeptide(L)'
;MERGASPEGPHERPGDKEIARIVLKLLRNYWLYFTKANEINSDGIRLLASALRYARSASPQVRRELKVSIKERTLESVVKLSQSLNIDEELLRELLELASSRNLYTYLHNNNSLGDSSSSSQLKG
;
A
#
# COMPACT_ATOMS: atom_id res chain seq x y z
N MET A 1 10.19 46.23 1.53
CA MET A 1 11.03 45.33 2.37
C MET A 1 10.13 44.21 2.87
N GLU A 2 10.65 42.99 2.79
CA GLU A 2 10.21 41.73 3.42
C GLU A 2 8.78 41.23 3.14
N ARG A 3 8.64 40.41 2.09
CA ARG A 3 7.61 39.36 2.05
C ARG A 3 8.11 38.24 2.95
N GLY A 4 7.44 38.04 4.09
CA GLY A 4 7.65 36.87 4.94
C GLY A 4 7.46 35.61 4.13
N ALA A 5 8.56 34.88 3.91
CA ALA A 5 8.50 33.51 3.44
C ALA A 5 7.90 32.67 4.57
N SER A 6 6.67 32.20 4.37
CA SER A 6 6.06 31.19 5.23
C SER A 6 6.92 29.92 5.16
N PRO A 7 7.30 29.28 6.28
CA PRO A 7 8.05 28.04 6.26
C PRO A 7 7.06 26.94 5.95
N GLU A 8 6.81 26.69 4.66
CA GLU A 8 6.06 25.49 4.29
C GLU A 8 6.93 24.30 4.69
N GLY A 9 6.43 23.51 5.65
CA GLY A 9 7.02 22.24 6.05
C GLY A 9 7.18 21.30 4.85
N PRO A 10 7.76 20.10 5.00
CA PRO A 10 7.95 19.19 3.87
C PRO A 10 6.60 18.99 3.17
N HIS A 11 6.44 19.58 1.99
CA HIS A 11 5.21 19.50 1.23
C HIS A 11 4.98 18.04 0.86
N GLU A 12 4.19 17.34 1.67
CA GLU A 12 3.64 16.05 1.28
C GLU A 12 2.89 16.27 -0.02
N ARG A 13 3.43 15.73 -1.10
CA ARG A 13 2.83 15.87 -2.41
C ARG A 13 1.53 15.06 -2.40
N PRO A 14 0.36 15.69 -2.67
CA PRO A 14 -0.91 14.97 -2.62
C PRO A 14 -0.92 13.73 -3.53
N GLY A 15 -0.20 13.78 -4.65
CA GLY A 15 -0.07 12.65 -5.56
C GLY A 15 0.67 11.46 -4.95
N ASP A 16 1.76 11.70 -4.22
CA ASP A 16 2.54 10.63 -3.58
C ASP A 16 1.68 9.89 -2.54
N LYS A 17 0.90 10.63 -1.75
CA LYS A 17 0.00 10.06 -0.74
C LYS A 17 -1.07 9.14 -1.34
N GLU A 18 -1.71 9.56 -2.44
CA GLU A 18 -2.72 8.72 -3.09
C GLU A 18 -2.11 7.49 -3.79
N ILE A 19 -0.93 7.65 -4.39
CA ILE A 19 -0.19 6.51 -4.97
C ILE A 19 0.20 5.52 -3.86
N ALA A 20 0.70 6.00 -2.71
CA ALA A 20 1.02 5.16 -1.56
C ALA A 20 -0.18 4.35 -1.07
N ARG A 21 -1.37 4.96 -0.98
CA ARG A 21 -2.60 4.22 -0.60
C ARG A 21 -2.92 3.09 -1.58
N ILE A 22 -2.76 3.33 -2.88
CA ILE A 22 -2.99 2.31 -3.91
C ILE A 22 -1.95 1.19 -3.80
N VAL A 23 -0.68 1.53 -3.63
CA VAL A 23 0.42 0.57 -3.48
C VAL A 23 0.25 -0.28 -2.22
N LEU A 24 -0.10 0.34 -1.08
CA LEU A 24 -0.41 -0.39 0.15
C LEU A 24 -1.62 -1.31 -0.02
N LYS A 25 -2.66 -0.89 -0.73
CA LYS A 25 -3.81 -1.76 -1.05
C LYS A 25 -3.38 -2.95 -1.90
N LEU A 26 -2.50 -2.73 -2.89
CA LEU A 26 -1.95 -3.77 -3.75
C LEU A 26 -1.19 -4.82 -2.91
N LEU A 27 -0.29 -4.38 -2.04
CA LEU A 27 0.54 -5.24 -1.19
C LEU A 27 -0.26 -5.96 -0.10
N ARG A 28 -1.17 -5.27 0.61
CA ARG A 28 -2.02 -5.88 1.65
C ARG A 28 -2.93 -7.00 1.12
N ASN A 29 -3.30 -6.92 -0.16
CA ASN A 29 -4.13 -7.92 -0.82
C ASN A 29 -3.30 -8.73 -1.82
N TYR A 30 -2.10 -9.13 -1.41
CA TYR A 30 -1.14 -9.82 -2.26
C TYR A 30 -1.76 -10.99 -3.03
N TRP A 31 -2.49 -11.86 -2.32
CA TRP A 31 -3.15 -13.04 -2.88
C TRP A 31 -4.18 -12.73 -3.98
N LEU A 32 -4.73 -11.51 -4.00
CA LEU A 32 -5.72 -11.08 -4.98
C LEU A 32 -5.06 -10.48 -6.23
N TYR A 33 -3.93 -9.81 -6.06
CA TYR A 33 -3.32 -8.98 -7.12
C TYR A 33 -2.02 -9.54 -7.70
N PHE A 34 -1.45 -10.56 -7.07
CA PHE A 34 -0.21 -11.19 -7.52
C PHE A 34 -0.40 -12.67 -7.83
N THR A 35 0.39 -13.17 -8.78
CA THR A 35 0.53 -14.59 -9.06
C THR A 35 1.48 -15.23 -8.05
N LYS A 36 1.51 -16.57 -8.02
CA LYS A 36 2.49 -17.32 -7.21
C LYS A 36 3.95 -17.07 -7.62
N ALA A 37 4.18 -16.53 -8.81
CA ALA A 37 5.52 -16.18 -9.33
C ALA A 37 5.93 -14.74 -8.99
N ASN A 38 5.20 -14.05 -8.09
CA ASN A 38 5.44 -12.66 -7.71
C ASN A 38 5.24 -11.65 -8.85
N GLU A 39 4.38 -11.98 -9.81
CA GLU A 39 3.98 -11.09 -10.91
C GLU A 39 2.62 -10.47 -10.63
N ILE A 40 2.40 -9.22 -11.04
CA ILE A 40 1.12 -8.54 -10.90
C ILE A 40 0.13 -9.08 -11.95
N ASN A 41 -1.02 -9.56 -11.50
CA ASN A 41 -2.07 -10.06 -12.40
C ASN A 41 -2.87 -8.90 -13.05
N SER A 42 -3.85 -9.22 -13.89
CA SER A 42 -4.64 -8.22 -14.61
C SER A 42 -5.36 -7.23 -13.69
N ASP A 43 -5.89 -7.68 -12.55
CA ASP A 43 -6.62 -6.82 -11.62
C ASP A 43 -5.67 -5.93 -10.82
N GLY A 44 -4.49 -6.46 -10.45
CA GLY A 44 -3.42 -5.67 -9.86
C GLY A 44 -2.92 -4.58 -10.79
N ILE A 45 -2.77 -4.89 -12.09
CA ILE A 45 -2.39 -3.89 -13.10
C ILE A 45 -3.48 -2.83 -13.28
N ARG A 46 -4.77 -3.20 -13.28
CA ARG A 46 -5.86 -2.21 -13.32
C ARG A 46 -5.83 -1.29 -12.11
N LEU A 47 -5.62 -1.85 -10.92
CA LEU A 47 -5.50 -1.07 -9.69
C LEU A 47 -4.31 -0.10 -9.76
N LEU A 48 -3.14 -0.59 -10.17
CA LEU A 48 -1.92 0.21 -10.25
C LEU A 48 -1.99 1.27 -11.36
N ALA A 49 -2.56 0.93 -12.52
CA ALA A 49 -2.80 1.88 -13.61
C ALA A 49 -3.74 3.01 -13.19
N SER A 50 -4.68 2.73 -12.27
CA SER A 50 -5.55 3.77 -11.70
C SER A 50 -4.74 4.87 -10.98
N ALA A 51 -3.55 4.56 -10.46
CA ALA A 51 -2.67 5.52 -9.79
C ALA A 51 -2.07 6.57 -10.75
N LEU A 52 -2.08 6.33 -12.07
CA LEU A 52 -1.57 7.28 -13.07
C LEU A 52 -2.31 8.62 -13.03
N ARG A 53 -3.56 8.66 -12.57
CA ARG A 53 -4.32 9.92 -12.41
C ARG A 53 -3.68 10.87 -11.40
N TYR A 54 -2.97 10.32 -10.41
CA TYR A 54 -2.26 11.07 -9.37
C TYR A 54 -0.82 11.39 -9.74
N ALA A 55 -0.30 10.81 -10.83
CA ALA A 55 1.08 11.00 -11.23
C ALA A 55 1.40 12.47 -11.49
N ARG A 56 0.45 13.30 -11.96
CA ARG A 56 0.76 14.73 -12.26
C ARG A 56 1.24 15.51 -11.03
N SER A 57 0.68 15.23 -9.85
CA SER A 57 1.02 15.89 -8.59
C SER A 57 2.05 15.12 -7.74
N ALA A 58 2.58 14.00 -8.26
CA ALA A 58 3.57 13.17 -7.58
C ALA A 58 5.01 13.62 -7.85
N SER A 59 5.95 13.15 -7.03
CA SER A 59 7.38 13.41 -7.23
C SER A 59 7.92 12.77 -8.51
N PRO A 60 8.91 13.38 -9.20
CA PRO A 60 9.47 12.80 -10.42
C PRO A 60 9.95 11.36 -10.26
N GLN A 61 10.53 11.03 -9.11
CA GLN A 61 10.99 9.68 -8.77
C GLN A 61 9.81 8.71 -8.66
N VAL A 62 8.78 9.04 -7.88
CA VAL A 62 7.56 8.22 -7.74
C VAL A 62 6.87 8.01 -9.09
N ARG A 63 6.79 9.04 -9.93
CA ARG A 63 6.21 8.93 -11.29
C ARG A 63 6.98 7.94 -12.17
N ARG A 64 8.31 7.97 -12.08
CA ARG A 64 9.18 7.05 -12.83
C ARG A 64 8.96 5.63 -12.35
N GLU A 65 9.06 5.40 -11.05
CA GLU A 65 8.89 4.06 -10.47
C GLU A 65 7.48 3.52 -10.74
N LEU A 66 6.43 4.34 -10.65
CA LEU A 66 5.06 3.92 -10.98
C LEU A 66 4.95 3.40 -12.42
N LYS A 67 5.58 4.09 -13.39
CA LYS A 67 5.60 3.65 -14.79
C LYS A 67 6.38 2.34 -14.94
N VAL A 68 7.51 2.20 -14.24
CA VAL A 68 8.30 0.96 -14.22
C VAL A 68 7.46 -0.18 -13.66
N SER A 69 6.76 0.02 -12.53
CA SER A 69 5.94 -1.03 -11.93
C SER A 69 4.81 -1.52 -12.83
N ILE A 70 4.18 -0.62 -13.59
CA ILE A 70 3.14 -0.98 -14.58
C ILE A 70 3.73 -1.74 -15.77
N LYS A 71 4.97 -1.41 -16.16
CA LYS A 71 5.65 -2.02 -17.31
C LYS A 71 6.21 -3.41 -16.97
N GLU A 72 6.99 -3.50 -15.88
CA GLU A 72 7.71 -4.70 -15.48
C GLU A 72 6.81 -5.70 -14.75
N ARG A 73 5.78 -5.21 -14.04
CA ARG A 73 4.72 -6.04 -13.42
C ARG A 73 5.24 -7.06 -12.42
N THR A 74 6.29 -6.74 -11.69
CA THR A 74 6.86 -7.62 -10.66
C THR A 74 6.67 -7.04 -9.26
N LEU A 75 6.64 -7.91 -8.25
CA LEU A 75 6.67 -7.49 -6.84
C LEU A 75 7.88 -6.59 -6.55
N GLU A 76 9.06 -6.92 -7.10
CA GLU A 76 10.27 -6.11 -6.94
C GLU A 76 10.07 -4.67 -7.44
N SER A 77 9.41 -4.50 -8.59
CA SER A 77 9.12 -3.17 -9.12
C SER A 77 8.15 -2.38 -8.24
N VAL A 78 7.25 -3.05 -7.52
CA VAL A 78 6.33 -2.42 -6.55
C VAL A 78 7.06 -2.08 -5.24
N VAL A 79 8.01 -2.90 -4.82
CA VAL A 79 8.87 -2.62 -3.65
C VAL A 79 9.71 -1.36 -3.89
N LYS A 80 10.33 -1.22 -5.07
CA LYS A 80 11.08 0.00 -5.44
C LYS A 80 10.19 1.26 -5.45
N LEU A 81 8.97 1.12 -5.97
CA LEU A 81 7.97 2.20 -5.89
C LEU A 81 7.63 2.54 -4.43
N SER A 82 7.43 1.53 -3.57
CA SER A 82 7.13 1.72 -2.14
C SER A 82 8.23 2.47 -1.40
N GLN A 83 9.50 2.14 -1.69
CA GLN A 83 10.66 2.86 -1.16
C GLN A 83 10.69 4.32 -1.63
N SER A 84 10.39 4.58 -2.91
CA SER A 84 10.32 5.96 -3.43
C SER A 84 9.20 6.80 -2.81
N LEU A 85 8.19 6.15 -2.23
CA LEU A 85 7.06 6.76 -1.53
C LEU A 85 7.35 6.96 -0.04
N ASN A 86 8.55 6.61 0.44
CA ASN A 86 8.92 6.59 1.86
C ASN A 86 7.93 5.78 2.71
N ILE A 87 7.42 4.67 2.17
CA ILE A 87 6.67 3.70 2.98
C ILE A 87 7.65 3.10 3.99
N ASP A 88 7.23 3.06 5.26
CA ASP A 88 8.01 2.50 6.36
C ASP A 88 8.55 1.10 6.04
N GLU A 89 9.85 0.89 6.29
CA GLU A 89 10.55 -0.33 5.89
C GLU A 89 10.09 -1.54 6.70
N GLU A 90 9.78 -1.36 7.99
CA GLU A 90 9.27 -2.42 8.86
C GLU A 90 7.89 -2.86 8.37
N LEU A 91 6.99 -1.92 8.10
CA LEU A 91 5.68 -2.20 7.51
C LEU A 91 5.81 -2.92 6.16
N LEU A 92 6.74 -2.48 5.30
CA LEU A 92 6.95 -3.13 4.00
C LEU A 92 7.44 -4.57 4.18
N ARG A 93 8.35 -4.81 5.13
CA ARG A 93 8.83 -6.16 5.47
C ARG A 93 7.68 -7.03 5.97
N GLU A 94 6.87 -6.56 6.91
CA GLU A 94 5.70 -7.29 7.42
C GLU A 94 4.74 -7.70 6.29
N LEU A 95 4.46 -6.77 5.36
CA LEU A 95 3.58 -7.06 4.22
C LEU A 95 4.16 -8.13 3.28
N LEU A 96 5.48 -8.13 3.06
CA LEU A 96 6.17 -9.12 2.22
C LEU A 96 6.27 -10.49 2.92
N GLU A 97 6.45 -10.51 4.24
CA GLU A 97 6.41 -11.74 5.04
C GLU A 97 5.00 -12.37 5.05
N LEU A 98 3.96 -11.53 5.17
CA LEU A 98 2.56 -11.96 5.03
C LEU A 98 2.26 -12.49 3.63
N ALA A 99 2.85 -11.91 2.58
CA ALA A 99 2.72 -12.41 1.22
C ALA A 99 3.41 -13.78 1.02
N SER A 100 4.55 -13.98 1.68
CA SER A 100 5.36 -15.20 1.59
C SER A 100 4.80 -16.35 2.43
N SER A 101 4.22 -16.04 3.58
CA SER A 101 3.48 -16.98 4.41
C SER A 101 2.06 -17.13 3.84
N ARG A 102 1.75 -18.27 3.21
CA ARG A 102 0.43 -18.61 2.63
C ARG A 102 -0.78 -18.54 3.61
N ASN A 103 -0.65 -17.98 4.81
CA ASN A 103 -1.61 -18.00 5.93
C ASN A 103 -2.35 -16.67 6.16
N LEU A 104 -2.65 -15.92 5.11
CA LEU A 104 -3.39 -14.65 5.21
C LEU A 104 -4.87 -14.84 5.61
N TYR A 105 -5.44 -16.05 5.48
CA TYR A 105 -6.79 -16.33 5.95
C TYR A 105 -6.89 -16.32 7.49
N THR A 106 -5.81 -16.66 8.20
CA THR A 106 -5.81 -16.76 9.68
C THR A 106 -5.51 -15.43 10.36
N TYR A 107 -4.64 -14.60 9.77
CA TYR A 107 -4.20 -13.34 10.40
C TYR A 107 -5.27 -12.24 10.35
N LEU A 108 -6.04 -12.16 9.25
CA LEU A 108 -7.14 -11.20 9.11
C LEU A 108 -8.38 -11.59 9.93
N HIS A 109 -8.62 -12.90 10.14
CA HIS A 109 -9.76 -13.34 10.95
C HIS A 109 -9.51 -13.15 12.45
N ASN A 110 -8.28 -13.40 12.92
CA ASN A 110 -7.93 -13.19 14.33
C ASN A 110 -7.90 -11.71 14.75
N ASN A 111 -7.52 -10.80 13.87
CA ASN A 111 -7.50 -9.36 14.18
C ASN A 111 -8.89 -8.70 14.09
N ASN A 112 -9.86 -9.30 13.40
CA ASN A 112 -11.26 -8.85 13.40
C ASN A 112 -12.10 -9.48 14.52
N SER A 113 -11.63 -10.53 15.20
CA SER A 113 -12.38 -11.21 16.26
C SER A 113 -12.12 -10.65 17.67
N LEU A 114 -11.25 -9.64 17.83
CA LEU A 114 -11.00 -8.96 19.11
C LEU A 114 -11.88 -7.72 19.32
N GLY A 115 -12.84 -7.47 18.42
CA GLY A 115 -13.76 -6.33 18.49
C GLY A 115 -15.11 -6.57 19.19
N ASP A 116 -15.50 -7.82 19.45
CA ASP A 116 -16.78 -8.13 20.12
C ASP A 116 -16.56 -9.00 21.37
N SER A 117 -16.00 -8.38 22.40
CA SER A 117 -16.27 -8.80 23.79
C SER A 117 -17.39 -7.93 24.35
N SER A 118 -18.57 -7.95 23.69
CA SER A 118 -19.79 -7.46 24.32
C SER A 118 -20.33 -8.54 25.24
N SER A 119 -20.15 -8.28 26.53
CA SER A 119 -20.78 -8.92 27.68
C SER A 119 -22.17 -9.50 27.38
N SER A 120 -22.33 -10.79 27.63
CA SER A 120 -23.63 -11.41 27.87
C SER A 120 -23.45 -12.50 28.92
N SER A 121 -23.26 -12.03 30.17
CA SER A 121 -23.35 -12.88 31.35
C SER A 121 -24.68 -12.65 32.03
N GLN A 122 -25.35 -13.78 32.31
CA GLN A 122 -26.44 -13.99 33.26
C GLN A 122 -27.88 -13.88 32.73
N LEU A 123 -28.29 -14.99 32.10
CA LEU A 123 -29.58 -15.62 32.36
C LEU A 123 -29.56 -16.28 33.75
N LYS A 124 -30.46 -15.84 34.63
CA LYS A 124 -31.16 -16.64 35.65
C LYS A 124 -32.59 -16.05 35.66
N GLY A 125 -33.65 -16.81 35.43
CA GLY A 125 -34.01 -18.01 36.18
C GLY A 125 -34.90 -17.55 37.32
#